data_AF-A0A2H5QHS0-F1
#
_entry.id   AF-A0A2H5QHS0-F1
#
_cell.length_a   1.000
_cell.length_b   1.000
_cell.length_c   1.000
_cell.angle_alpha   90.00
_cell.angle_beta   90.00
_cell.angle_gamma   90.00
#
_symmetry.space_group_name_H-M   'P 1'
#
loop_
_entity.id
_entity.type
_entity.pdbx_description
1 polymer ?
#
loop_
_entity_poly.entity_id
_entity_poly.type
_entity_poly.pdbx_seq_one_letter_code
_entity_poly.pdbx_strand_id
1 'polypeptide(L)' 'MLFAIAGLSSQNPSIITIADAVFGFDPPIDPYALARAFQLDPYVVNSSSVVKALQAKFGAN' A
#
# COMPACT_ATOMS: atom_id res chain seq x y z
N MET A 1 -22.58 -5.24 10.46
CA MET A 1 -22.45 -3.93 9.80
C MET A 1 -21.70 -3.01 10.76
N LEU A 2 -20.53 -2.50 10.37
CA LEU A 2 -19.73 -1.60 11.20
C LEU A 2 -19.83 -0.19 10.59
N PHE A 3 -20.22 0.80 11.39
CA PHE A 3 -20.30 2.20 10.96
C PHE A 3 -19.34 3.02 11.84
N ALA A 4 -18.45 3.77 11.20
CA ALA A 4 -17.45 4.61 11.88
C ALA A 4 -17.60 6.06 11.40
N ILE A 5 -17.51 7.01 12.33
CA ILE A 5 -17.62 8.45 12.06
C ILE A 5 -16.33 9.10 12.54
N ALA A 6 -15.64 9.81 11.64
CA ALA A 6 -14.42 10.56 11.95
C ALA A 6 -14.65 12.06 11.68
N GLY A 7 -14.23 12.91 12.63
CA GLY A 7 -14.28 14.37 12.48
C GLY A 7 -12.88 14.92 12.23
N LEU A 8 -12.65 15.52 11.06
CA LEU A 8 -11.41 16.21 10.75
C LEU A 8 -11.65 17.73 10.93
N SER A 9 -10.77 18.41 11.66
CA SER A 9 -10.91 19.86 11.94
C SER A 9 -10.53 20.76 10.75
N SER A 10 -10.11 20.18 9.62
CA SER A 10 -9.83 20.92 8.39
C SER A 10 -11.08 20.99 7.53
N GLN A 11 -11.36 22.16 6.96
CA GLN A 11 -12.41 22.36 5.97
C GLN A 11 -12.05 21.75 4.60
N ASN A 12 -10.76 21.47 4.37
CA ASN A 12 -10.26 20.71 3.23
C ASN A 12 -9.34 19.59 3.72
N PRO A 13 -9.87 18.58 4.43
CA PRO A 13 -9.07 17.48 4.90
C PRO A 13 -8.67 16.59 3.71
N SER A 14 -7.38 16.48 3.46
CA SER A 14 -6.85 15.48 2.52
C SER A 14 -6.64 14.17 3.26
N ILE A 15 -7.16 13.08 2.71
CA ILE A 15 -6.98 11.72 3.25
C ILE A 15 -6.05 10.98 2.31
N ILE A 16 -4.92 10.50 2.83
CA ILE A 16 -3.99 9.65 2.09
C ILE A 16 -4.07 8.26 2.70
N THR A 17 -4.60 7.31 1.94
CA THR A 17 -4.64 5.90 2.36
C THR A 17 -3.26 5.30 2.15
N ILE A 18 -2.54 4.99 3.24
CA ILE A 18 -1.14 4.54 3.18
C ILE A 18 -0.97 3.27 2.32
N ALA A 19 -1.90 2.31 2.43
CA ALA A 19 -1.83 1.08 1.63
C ALA A 19 -1.94 1.35 0.12
N ASP A 20 -2.77 2.31 -0.26
CA ASP A 20 -2.96 2.73 -1.65
C ASP A 20 -1.74 3.52 -2.15
N ALA A 21 -1.25 4.46 -1.35
CA ALA A 21 -0.08 5.27 -1.67
C ALA A 21 1.22 4.47 -1.80
N VAL A 22 1.33 3.32 -1.10
CA VAL A 22 2.56 2.49 -1.10
C VAL A 22 2.45 1.29 -2.05
N PHE A 23 1.31 0.59 -2.09
CA PHE A 23 1.15 -0.63 -2.88
C PHE A 23 0.29 -0.43 -4.14
N GLY A 24 -0.59 0.56 -4.17
CA GLY A 24 -1.46 0.89 -5.31
C GLY A 24 -0.97 2.04 -6.19
N PHE A 25 0.26 2.53 -5.97
CA PHE A 25 0.85 3.62 -6.74
C PHE A 25 1.05 3.23 -8.21
N ASP A 26 0.69 4.12 -9.14
CA ASP A 26 0.89 3.94 -10.59
C ASP A 26 1.87 5.00 -11.13
N PRO A 27 3.05 4.61 -11.66
CA PRO A 27 3.55 3.24 -11.87
C PRO A 27 3.99 2.53 -10.58
N PRO A 28 3.86 1.19 -10.47
CA PRO A 28 4.14 0.45 -9.25
C PRO A 28 5.58 0.62 -8.74
N ILE A 29 5.73 0.83 -7.43
CA ILE A 29 7.03 0.93 -6.75
C ILE A 29 7.78 -0.40 -6.86
N ASP A 30 9.10 -0.34 -7.02
CA ASP A 30 9.94 -1.54 -7.11
C ASP A 30 9.72 -2.50 -5.92
N PRO A 31 9.37 -3.78 -6.15
CA PRO A 31 9.09 -4.73 -5.08
C PRO A 31 10.28 -5.02 -4.17
N TYR A 32 11.51 -4.93 -4.68
CA TYR A 32 12.71 -5.15 -3.87
C TYR A 32 13.00 -3.95 -2.95
N ALA A 33 12.75 -2.73 -3.42
CA ALA A 33 12.80 -1.52 -2.59
C ALA A 33 11.78 -1.59 -1.45
N LEU A 34 10.54 -2.02 -1.73
CA LEU A 34 9.52 -2.25 -0.70
C LEU A 34 9.92 -3.37 0.25
N ALA A 35 10.45 -4.48 -0.24
CA ALA A 35 10.91 -5.58 0.61
C ALA A 35 12.02 -5.11 1.57
N ARG A 36 12.99 -4.32 1.08
CA ARG A 36 14.02 -3.72 1.93
C ARG A 36 13.43 -2.74 2.95
N ALA A 37 12.50 -1.88 2.54
CA ALA A 37 11.88 -0.88 3.41
C ALA A 37 11.09 -1.52 4.56
N PHE A 38 10.41 -2.63 4.29
CA PHE A 38 9.64 -3.38 5.28
C PHE A 38 10.42 -4.54 5.92
N GLN A 39 11.74 -4.62 5.69
CA GLN A 39 12.62 -5.67 6.23
C GLN A 39 12.12 -7.10 5.93
N LEU A 40 11.45 -7.26 4.78
CA LEU A 40 11.04 -8.56 4.28
C LEU A 40 12.25 -9.27 3.69
N ASP A 41 12.25 -10.60 3.77
CA ASP A 41 13.32 -11.39 3.19
C ASP A 41 13.43 -11.10 1.68
N PRO A 42 14.58 -10.57 1.21
CA PRO A 42 14.76 -10.15 -0.18
C PRO A 42 14.74 -11.33 -1.16
N TYR A 43 14.97 -12.57 -0.69
CA TYR A 43 14.89 -13.79 -1.48
C TYR A 43 13.45 -14.33 -1.58
N VAL A 44 12.55 -13.86 -0.72
CA VAL A 44 11.11 -14.14 -0.81
C VAL A 44 10.43 -13.25 -1.86
N VAL A 45 11.19 -12.33 -2.49
CA VAL A 45 10.70 -11.44 -3.54
C VAL A 45 10.56 -12.15 -4.92
N ASN A 46 9.93 -13.32 -4.97
CA ASN A 46 9.58 -14.05 -6.21
C ASN A 46 8.15 -13.72 -6.69
N SER A 47 7.68 -14.30 -7.81
CA SER A 47 6.31 -14.03 -8.32
C SER A 47 5.15 -14.31 -7.35
N SER A 48 5.41 -14.91 -6.18
CA SER A 48 4.45 -15.11 -5.07
C SER A 48 4.77 -14.32 -3.79
N SER A 49 5.53 -13.23 -3.88
CA SER A 49 5.87 -12.37 -2.72
C SER A 49 4.65 -11.70 -2.09
N VAL A 50 4.69 -11.47 -0.77
CA VAL A 50 3.72 -10.62 -0.06
C VAL A 50 3.65 -9.22 -0.67
N VAL A 51 4.79 -8.64 -1.09
CA VAL A 51 4.82 -7.32 -1.74
C VAL A 51 4.03 -7.30 -3.04
N LYS A 52 4.25 -8.27 -3.94
CA LYS A 52 3.51 -8.38 -5.20
C LYS A 52 2.03 -8.67 -4.97
N ALA A 53 1.70 -9.49 -3.96
CA ALA A 53 0.31 -9.76 -3.60
C ALA A 53 -0.40 -8.48 -3.09
N LEU A 54 0.29 -7.66 -2.30
CA LEU A 54 -0.23 -6.36 -1.88
C LEU A 54 -0.37 -5.41 -3.06
N GLN A 55 0.62 -5.33 -3.95
CA GLN A 55 0.52 -4.50 -5.16
C GLN A 55 -0.62 -4.93 -6.07
N ALA A 56 -0.84 -6.23 -6.28
CA ALA A 56 -1.98 -6.73 -7.04
C ALA A 56 -3.33 -6.43 -6.35
N LYS A 57 -3.36 -6.40 -5.02
CA LYS A 57 -4.57 -6.11 -4.23
C LYS A 57 -4.93 -4.62 -4.20
N PHE A 58 -3.95 -3.73 -4.38
CA PHE A 58 -4.13 -2.28 -4.26
C PHE A 58 -3.92 -1.51 -5.57
N GLY A 59 -3.30 -2.09 -6.60
CA GLY A 59 -2.98 -1.42 -7.87
C GLY A 59 -4.05 -1.52 -8.97
N ALA A 60 -5.31 -1.83 -8.63
CA ALA A 60 -6.40 -2.06 -9.58
C ALA A 60 -7.42 -0.91 -9.65
N ASN A 61 -6.98 0.32 -9.39
CA ASN A 61 -7.85 1.51 -9.35
C ASN A 61 -7.79 2.30 -10.65
#